data_AF-A0A3B4GNS7-F1
#
_entry.id   AF-A0A3B4GNS7-F1
#
_cell.length_a   1.000
_cell.length_b   1.000
_cell.length_c   1.000
_cell.angle_alpha   90.00
_cell.angle_beta   90.00
_cell.angle_gamma   90.00
#
_symmetry.space_group_name_H-M   'P 1'
#
loop_
_entity.id
_entity.type
_entity.pdbx_description
1 polymer ?
#
loop_
_entity_poly.entity_id
_entity_poly.type
_entity_poly.pdbx_seq_one_letter_code
_entity_poly.pdbx_strand_id
1 'polypeptide(L)'
;DRRSGKGRDLLSAEHEVEEATKDQKRLKVRQPPTIIKQSMKEHIVDPKGTMVIECEAKGNPHPIFSWRRNGKYFNVARDSQVSMRRRSGTLDIYARNNPEKYEAEYQCIASNQYGSAYSHKIILQLYSKEIVEPVVVSAGLPLVLSCDPPPGPLKPETYWMSSSFPTMQPVRQDRRVSMGVNGDLYFSNVLFNDSVADYCCNARFPYKNHTITVRVKGEFFRNIEYFMFGLIIIIQTNNIFSL
;
A
#
# COMPACT_ATOMS: atom_id res chain seq x y z
N ASP A 1 -14.94 5.70 77.52
CA ASP A 1 -14.06 4.68 76.92
C ASP A 1 -14.57 4.17 75.56
N ARG A 2 -14.55 4.99 74.49
CA ARG A 2 -15.09 4.61 73.15
C ARG A 2 -14.35 5.18 71.93
N ARG A 3 -13.20 5.85 72.10
CA ARG A 3 -12.43 6.43 70.96
C ARG A 3 -11.25 5.57 70.47
N SER A 4 -10.90 4.48 71.16
CA SER A 4 -9.72 3.67 70.81
C SER A 4 -9.99 2.54 69.78
N GLY A 5 -11.24 2.12 69.58
CA GLY A 5 -11.58 1.02 68.67
C GLY A 5 -11.64 1.40 67.17
N LYS A 6 -12.10 2.61 66.84
CA LYS A 6 -12.35 3.02 65.44
C LYS A 6 -11.10 3.20 64.58
N GLY A 7 -9.96 3.56 65.18
CA GLY A 7 -8.71 3.76 64.43
C GLY A 7 -8.01 2.45 64.05
N ARG A 8 -8.18 1.39 64.84
CA ARG A 8 -7.58 0.07 64.56
C ARG A 8 -8.29 -0.65 63.41
N ASP A 9 -9.61 -0.47 63.28
CA ASP A 9 -10.39 -1.06 62.20
C ASP A 9 -10.09 -0.40 60.84
N LEU A 10 -9.89 0.93 60.80
CA LEU A 10 -9.49 1.63 59.57
C LEU A 10 -8.09 1.23 59.10
N LEU A 11 -7.10 1.14 60.01
CA LEU A 11 -5.74 0.72 59.66
C LEU A 11 -5.68 -0.72 59.16
N SER A 12 -6.53 -1.61 59.70
CA SER A 12 -6.61 -3.00 59.25
C SER A 12 -7.27 -3.09 57.87
N ALA A 13 -8.33 -2.32 57.63
CA ALA A 13 -8.99 -2.25 56.33
C ALA A 13 -8.11 -1.61 55.25
N GLU A 14 -7.33 -0.57 55.58
CA GLU A 14 -6.35 0.03 54.67
C GLU A 14 -5.25 -0.96 54.27
N HIS A 15 -4.75 -1.74 55.23
CA HIS A 15 -3.77 -2.80 54.96
C HIS A 15 -4.35 -3.93 54.11
N GLU A 16 -5.59 -4.36 54.35
CA GLU A 16 -6.28 -5.36 53.52
C GLU A 16 -6.54 -4.86 52.09
N VAL A 17 -6.87 -3.57 51.91
CA VAL A 17 -7.03 -2.96 50.58
C VAL A 17 -5.69 -2.84 49.86
N GLU A 18 -4.61 -2.51 50.57
CA GLU A 18 -3.26 -2.44 50.01
C GLU A 18 -2.72 -3.84 49.63
N GLU A 19 -3.03 -4.85 50.44
CA GLU A 19 -2.66 -6.25 50.17
C GLU A 19 -3.51 -6.85 49.03
N ALA A 20 -4.81 -6.56 48.99
CA ALA A 20 -5.70 -6.96 47.89
C ALA A 20 -5.33 -6.27 46.57
N THR A 21 -4.97 -4.98 46.58
CA THR A 21 -4.48 -4.28 45.38
C THR A 21 -3.11 -4.79 44.93
N LYS A 22 -2.25 -5.22 45.85
CA LYS A 22 -0.96 -5.87 45.56
C LYS A 22 -1.15 -7.26 44.96
N ASP A 23 -2.11 -8.05 45.43
CA ASP A 23 -2.46 -9.36 44.87
C ASP A 23 -3.16 -9.26 43.51
N GLN A 24 -4.01 -8.27 43.32
CA GLN A 24 -4.63 -7.97 42.02
C GLN A 24 -3.58 -7.52 40.97
N LYS A 25 -2.47 -6.92 41.42
CA LYS A 25 -1.31 -6.60 40.59
C LYS A 25 -0.39 -7.80 40.34
N ARG A 26 -0.42 -8.81 41.22
CA ARG A 26 0.38 -10.04 41.14
C ARG A 26 -0.24 -11.13 40.28
N LEU A 27 -1.55 -11.15 40.07
CA LEU A 27 -2.23 -12.13 39.24
C LEU A 27 -2.18 -11.82 37.72
N LYS A 28 -1.07 -11.28 37.22
CA LYS A 28 -0.82 -11.26 35.76
C LYS A 28 -0.08 -12.55 35.40
N VAL A 29 -0.81 -13.49 34.82
CA VAL A 29 -0.26 -14.76 34.33
C VAL A 29 0.93 -14.48 33.42
N ARG A 30 2.07 -15.09 33.74
CA ARG A 30 3.30 -15.01 32.95
C ARG A 30 3.07 -15.80 31.66
N GLN A 31 3.40 -15.21 30.52
CA GLN A 31 3.13 -15.84 29.24
C GLN A 31 4.17 -15.45 28.19
N PRO A 32 4.51 -16.38 27.28
CA PRO A 32 5.33 -16.08 26.13
C PRO A 32 4.63 -15.04 25.22
N PRO A 33 5.38 -14.41 24.30
CA PRO A 33 4.79 -13.47 23.37
C PRO A 33 3.82 -14.17 22.40
N THR A 34 2.83 -13.44 21.89
CA THR A 34 1.94 -13.88 20.82
C THR A 34 1.66 -12.70 19.91
N ILE A 35 1.89 -12.87 18.59
CA ILE A 35 1.56 -11.86 17.59
C ILE A 35 0.04 -11.74 17.49
N ILE A 36 -0.49 -10.54 17.69
CA ILE A 36 -1.93 -10.23 17.66
C ILE A 36 -2.33 -9.38 16.44
N LYS A 37 -1.37 -8.69 15.82
CA LYS A 37 -1.59 -7.92 14.59
C LYS A 37 -0.31 -7.95 13.77
N GLN A 38 -0.44 -8.11 12.47
CA GLN A 38 0.68 -8.06 11.53
C GLN A 38 0.20 -7.61 10.15
N SER A 39 1.07 -6.99 9.35
CA SER A 39 0.79 -6.72 7.94
C SER A 39 0.59 -8.03 7.16
N MET A 40 -0.13 -7.96 6.03
CA MET A 40 -0.36 -9.11 5.15
C MET A 40 0.94 -9.68 4.55
N LYS A 41 0.91 -10.94 4.10
CA LYS A 41 2.08 -11.60 3.48
C LYS A 41 2.61 -10.85 2.27
N GLU A 42 1.71 -10.37 1.42
CA GLU A 42 2.01 -9.45 0.31
C GLU A 42 1.55 -8.05 0.75
N HIS A 43 2.50 -7.17 1.04
CA HIS A 43 2.23 -5.86 1.60
C HIS A 43 2.68 -4.75 0.66
N ILE A 44 1.73 -4.26 -0.13
CA ILE A 44 1.97 -3.29 -1.19
C ILE A 44 1.64 -1.88 -0.71
N VAL A 45 2.56 -0.93 -0.82
CA VAL A 45 2.40 0.42 -0.27
C VAL A 45 2.82 1.50 -1.27
N ASP A 46 2.21 2.68 -1.17
CA ASP A 46 2.62 3.85 -1.95
C ASP A 46 3.87 4.48 -1.32
N PRO A 47 4.99 4.61 -2.06
CA PRO A 47 6.21 5.22 -1.56
C PRO A 47 6.10 6.71 -1.27
N LYS A 48 5.05 7.41 -1.74
CA LYS A 48 4.83 8.84 -1.46
C LYS A 48 4.40 9.10 -0.02
N GLY A 49 3.83 8.11 0.65
CA GLY A 49 3.41 8.18 2.05
C GLY A 49 4.39 7.48 3.00
N THR A 50 4.09 7.54 4.29
CA THR A 50 4.78 6.70 5.27
C THR A 50 4.39 5.24 5.05
N MET A 51 5.39 4.40 4.77
CA MET A 51 5.17 2.96 4.61
C MET A 51 5.18 2.31 6.00
N VAL A 52 4.04 1.73 6.40
CA VAL A 52 3.86 1.13 7.72
C VAL A 52 3.89 -0.39 7.63
N ILE A 53 4.78 -1.06 8.35
CA ILE A 53 4.80 -2.52 8.49
C ILE A 53 4.36 -2.88 9.91
N GLU A 54 3.13 -3.37 10.05
CA GLU A 54 2.53 -3.62 11.36
C GLU A 54 3.07 -4.90 11.99
N CYS A 55 3.37 -4.81 13.29
CA CYS A 55 3.65 -5.96 14.14
C CYS A 55 3.33 -5.62 15.59
N GLU A 56 2.24 -6.18 16.10
CA GLU A 56 1.82 -6.04 17.49
C GLU A 56 1.81 -7.40 18.15
N ALA A 57 2.34 -7.47 19.38
CA ALA A 57 2.36 -8.69 20.17
C ALA A 57 1.97 -8.41 21.62
N LYS A 58 1.27 -9.37 22.23
CA LYS A 58 1.03 -9.39 23.67
C LYS A 58 1.97 -10.38 24.32
N GLY A 59 2.29 -10.15 25.59
CA GLY A 59 3.15 -11.02 26.40
C GLY A 59 3.26 -10.46 27.82
N ASN A 60 3.62 -11.30 28.77
CA ASN A 60 3.88 -10.86 30.14
C ASN A 60 5.16 -11.51 30.70
N PRO A 61 6.26 -10.76 30.88
CA PRO A 61 6.43 -9.33 30.60
C PRO A 61 6.19 -8.94 29.13
N HIS A 62 5.92 -7.64 28.92
CA HIS A 62 5.73 -7.08 27.58
C HIS A 62 6.95 -7.39 26.70
N PRO A 63 6.73 -7.88 25.47
CA PRO A 63 7.84 -8.27 24.60
C PRO A 63 8.69 -7.08 24.16
N ILE A 64 9.94 -7.38 23.85
CA ILE A 64 10.86 -6.54 23.08
C ILE A 64 10.78 -7.01 21.63
N PHE A 65 10.88 -6.08 20.68
CA PHE A 65 10.75 -6.38 19.26
C PHE A 65 12.08 -6.23 18.54
N SER A 66 12.28 -7.09 17.54
CA SER A 66 13.38 -6.99 16.59
C SER A 66 12.89 -7.44 15.21
N TRP A 67 13.64 -7.08 14.17
CA TRP A 67 13.28 -7.41 12.79
C TRP A 67 14.40 -8.15 12.08
N ARG A 68 13.98 -9.03 11.18
CA ARG A 68 14.83 -9.55 10.11
C ARG A 68 14.40 -8.93 8.79
N ARG A 69 15.40 -8.65 7.95
CA ARG A 69 15.23 -8.23 6.56
C ARG A 69 16.02 -9.19 5.68
N ASN A 70 15.34 -9.85 4.73
CA ASN A 70 15.88 -10.90 3.89
C ASN A 70 16.62 -11.98 4.71
N GLY A 71 15.99 -12.42 5.80
CA GLY A 71 16.53 -13.42 6.73
C GLY A 71 17.64 -12.94 7.68
N LYS A 72 18.21 -11.74 7.49
CA LYS A 72 19.29 -11.19 8.32
C LYS A 72 18.76 -10.20 9.35
N TYR A 73 19.44 -10.04 10.49
CA TYR A 73 19.07 -9.05 11.49
C TYR A 73 19.05 -7.64 10.88
N PHE A 74 17.95 -6.92 11.08
CA PHE A 74 17.76 -5.57 10.59
C PHE A 74 17.91 -4.58 11.76
N ASN A 75 19.02 -3.84 11.76
CA ASN A 75 19.27 -2.82 12.75
C ASN A 75 18.52 -1.53 12.41
N VAL A 76 17.27 -1.44 12.89
CA VAL A 76 16.39 -0.26 12.66
C VAL A 76 17.07 1.05 13.07
N ALA A 77 17.80 1.06 14.18
CA ALA A 77 18.45 2.27 14.69
C ALA A 77 19.59 2.81 13.79
N ARG A 78 20.10 2.01 12.84
CA ARG A 78 21.10 2.47 11.86
C ARG A 78 20.50 3.14 10.64
N ASP A 79 19.21 2.97 10.37
CA ASP A 79 18.53 3.61 9.24
C ASP A 79 17.74 4.82 9.72
N SER A 80 18.21 6.02 9.42
CA SER A 80 17.60 7.28 9.89
C SER A 80 16.19 7.53 9.33
N GLN A 81 15.79 6.78 8.31
CA GLN A 81 14.48 6.87 7.67
C GLN A 81 13.51 5.80 8.18
N VAL A 82 13.93 4.92 9.09
CA VAL A 82 13.08 3.89 9.68
C VAL A 82 12.97 4.10 11.18
N SER A 83 11.76 4.09 11.70
CA SER A 83 11.52 4.10 13.14
C SER A 83 10.65 2.92 13.54
N MET A 84 10.85 2.44 14.78
CA MET A 84 9.99 1.45 15.41
C MET A 84 9.14 2.15 16.46
N ARG A 85 7.83 1.90 16.44
CA ARG A 85 6.90 2.53 17.39
C ARG A 85 7.20 2.10 18.82
N ARG A 86 6.94 3.00 19.78
CA ARG A 86 7.22 2.74 21.20
C ARG A 86 6.41 1.55 21.70
N ARG A 87 7.08 0.56 22.31
CA ARG A 87 6.47 -0.68 22.83
C ARG A 87 5.67 -1.45 21.77
N SER A 88 6.07 -1.35 20.51
CA SER A 88 5.43 -2.05 19.40
C SER A 88 6.53 -2.53 18.44
N GLY A 89 6.26 -3.57 17.68
CA GLY A 89 7.13 -4.00 16.58
C GLY A 89 6.87 -3.22 15.30
N THR A 90 5.82 -2.41 15.22
CA THR A 90 5.41 -1.70 14.01
C THR A 90 6.51 -0.74 13.54
N LEU A 91 6.91 -0.88 12.27
CA LEU A 91 7.89 -0.03 11.61
C LEU A 91 7.18 1.06 10.80
N ASP A 92 7.66 2.29 10.94
CA ASP A 92 7.30 3.41 10.07
C ASP A 92 8.54 3.77 9.22
N ILE A 93 8.42 3.66 7.90
CA ILE A 93 9.48 3.97 6.94
C ILE A 93 9.11 5.27 6.21
N TYR A 94 9.95 6.28 6.37
CA TYR A 94 9.82 7.61 5.77
C TYR A 94 10.80 7.72 4.60
N ALA A 95 10.56 6.92 3.56
CA ALA A 95 11.44 6.83 2.40
C ALA A 95 11.40 8.12 1.56
N ARG A 96 12.26 9.10 1.90
CA ARG A 96 12.34 10.38 1.17
C ARG A 96 13.02 10.21 -0.17
N ASN A 97 14.10 9.42 -0.20
CA ASN A 97 14.92 9.16 -1.37
C ASN A 97 15.09 7.65 -1.54
N ASN A 98 15.02 7.17 -2.80
CA ASN A 98 15.29 5.79 -3.17
C ASN A 98 14.38 4.75 -2.45
N PRO A 99 13.04 4.92 -2.47
CA PRO A 99 12.13 4.06 -1.71
C PRO A 99 12.26 2.58 -2.05
N GLU A 100 12.59 2.23 -3.29
CA GLU A 100 12.87 0.87 -3.77
C GLU A 100 13.92 0.14 -2.92
N LYS A 101 14.81 0.87 -2.21
CA LYS A 101 15.74 0.23 -1.27
C LYS A 101 15.05 -0.46 -0.10
N TYR A 102 13.76 -0.24 0.14
CA TYR A 102 13.01 -0.85 1.23
C TYR A 102 12.19 -2.06 0.80
N GLU A 103 12.09 -2.34 -0.50
CA GLU A 103 11.49 -3.59 -0.95
C GLU A 103 12.34 -4.77 -0.46
N ALA A 104 11.69 -5.69 0.26
CA ALA A 104 12.34 -6.84 0.88
C ALA A 104 11.32 -7.74 1.58
N GLU A 105 11.79 -8.92 1.97
CA GLU A 105 11.13 -9.76 2.96
C GLU A 105 11.46 -9.25 4.38
N TYR A 106 10.43 -8.97 5.18
CA TYR A 106 10.54 -8.58 6.57
C TYR A 106 9.93 -9.66 7.48
N GLN A 107 10.53 -9.89 8.64
CA GLN A 107 9.96 -10.75 9.67
C GLN A 107 10.17 -10.14 11.05
N CYS A 108 9.08 -9.93 11.77
CA CYS A 108 9.08 -9.42 13.13
C CYS A 108 9.30 -10.54 14.13
N ILE A 109 10.05 -10.23 15.19
CA ILE A 109 10.34 -11.14 16.29
C ILE A 109 10.00 -10.42 17.59
N ALA A 110 9.01 -10.94 18.32
CA ALA A 110 8.63 -10.45 19.63
C ALA A 110 9.15 -11.43 20.70
N SER A 111 9.98 -10.95 21.63
CA SER A 111 10.68 -11.81 22.60
C SER A 111 10.52 -11.32 24.03
N ASN A 112 10.34 -12.25 24.96
CA ASN A 112 10.48 -12.03 26.39
C ASN A 112 11.21 -13.22 27.03
N GLN A 113 11.38 -13.20 28.35
CA GLN A 113 12.08 -14.26 29.09
C GLN A 113 11.42 -15.65 29.02
N TYR A 114 10.18 -15.76 28.52
CA TYR A 114 9.43 -17.00 28.41
C TYR A 114 9.37 -17.54 26.99
N GLY A 115 9.88 -16.81 26.00
CA GLY A 115 9.94 -17.29 24.62
C GLY A 115 9.93 -16.17 23.59
N SER A 116 9.75 -16.57 22.33
CA SER A 116 9.66 -15.67 21.18
C SER A 116 8.52 -16.07 20.26
N ALA A 117 7.87 -15.07 19.66
CA ALA A 117 6.89 -15.23 18.61
C ALA A 117 7.36 -14.52 17.33
N TYR A 118 7.06 -15.12 16.19
CA TYR A 118 7.45 -14.64 14.87
C TYR A 118 6.22 -14.26 14.07
N SER A 119 6.28 -13.12 13.36
CA SER A 119 5.32 -12.88 12.28
C SER A 119 5.58 -13.86 11.14
N HIS A 120 4.62 -13.98 10.22
CA HIS A 120 4.97 -14.53 8.91
C HIS A 120 5.98 -13.60 8.21
N LYS A 121 6.58 -14.12 7.14
CA LYS A 121 7.40 -13.33 6.22
C LYS A 121 6.48 -12.36 5.47
N ILE A 122 6.74 -11.06 5.59
CA ILE A 122 6.01 -9.97 4.96
C ILE A 122 6.85 -9.49 3.78
N ILE A 123 6.36 -9.67 2.56
CA ILE A 123 6.98 -9.17 1.34
C ILE A 123 6.50 -7.74 1.14
N LEU A 124 7.37 -6.77 1.39
CA LEU A 124 7.11 -5.37 1.15
C LEU A 124 7.42 -5.06 -0.32
N GLN A 125 6.40 -4.59 -1.05
CA GLN A 125 6.53 -4.12 -2.43
C GLN A 125 6.02 -2.69 -2.53
N LEU A 126 6.64 -1.92 -3.40
CA LEU A 126 6.18 -0.57 -3.70
C LEU A 126 5.27 -0.60 -4.89
N TYR A 127 4.15 0.10 -4.75
CA TYR A 127 3.39 0.45 -5.91
C TYR A 127 4.00 1.70 -6.54
N SER A 128 4.59 1.56 -7.72
CA SER A 128 4.90 2.71 -8.56
C SER A 128 3.61 3.16 -9.23
N LYS A 129 3.27 4.45 -9.11
CA LYS A 129 2.29 5.08 -10.00
C LYS A 129 2.94 5.18 -11.38
N GLU A 130 3.02 4.05 -12.05
CA GLU A 130 3.52 3.96 -13.41
C GLU A 130 2.56 4.79 -14.26
N ILE A 131 3.06 5.91 -14.76
CA ILE A 131 2.43 6.54 -15.91
C ILE A 131 2.75 5.56 -17.03
N VAL A 132 1.77 4.73 -17.38
CA VAL A 132 1.90 3.84 -18.52
C VAL A 132 2.17 4.74 -19.73
N GLU A 133 3.16 4.36 -20.54
CA GLU A 133 3.47 5.05 -21.79
C GLU A 133 2.16 5.33 -22.56
N PRO A 134 2.04 6.49 -23.21
CA PRO A 134 0.81 6.85 -23.88
C PRO A 134 0.44 5.77 -24.90
N VAL A 135 -0.77 5.24 -24.79
CA VAL A 135 -1.24 4.21 -25.73
C VAL A 135 -1.64 4.91 -27.01
N VAL A 136 -0.93 4.56 -28.08
CA VAL A 136 -1.12 5.14 -29.41
C VAL A 136 -2.00 4.23 -30.25
N VAL A 137 -3.14 4.75 -30.73
CA VAL A 137 -4.06 4.01 -31.61
C VAL A 137 -4.78 4.95 -32.58
N SER A 138 -5.07 4.46 -33.79
CA SER A 138 -5.83 5.21 -34.80
C SER A 138 -7.32 5.27 -34.47
N ALA A 139 -7.93 6.43 -34.73
CA ALA A 139 -9.38 6.59 -34.59
C ALA A 139 -10.17 5.54 -35.39
N GLY A 140 -11.25 5.03 -34.78
CA GLY A 140 -12.10 3.98 -35.34
C GLY A 140 -11.70 2.54 -34.95
N LEU A 141 -10.47 2.33 -34.48
CA LEU A 141 -10.03 1.02 -33.99
C LEU A 141 -10.47 0.75 -32.55
N PRO A 142 -10.62 -0.51 -32.14
CA PRO A 142 -10.85 -0.86 -30.74
C PRO A 142 -9.60 -0.64 -29.89
N LEU A 143 -9.81 -0.38 -28.60
CA LEU A 143 -8.73 -0.19 -27.62
C LEU A 143 -9.12 -0.80 -26.28
N VAL A 144 -8.14 -1.40 -25.61
CA VAL A 144 -8.28 -1.89 -24.24
C VAL A 144 -7.21 -1.21 -23.39
N LEU A 145 -7.64 -0.53 -22.33
CA LEU A 145 -6.75 0.00 -21.32
C LEU A 145 -6.73 -0.96 -20.14
N SER A 146 -5.59 -1.61 -19.92
CA SER A 146 -5.40 -2.52 -18.80
C SER A 146 -5.31 -1.75 -17.49
N CYS A 147 -6.00 -2.25 -16.45
CA CYS A 147 -5.86 -1.69 -15.10
C CYS A 147 -4.73 -2.35 -14.30
N ASP A 148 -4.55 -3.67 -14.44
CA ASP A 148 -3.54 -4.49 -13.74
C ASP A 148 -3.15 -4.01 -12.33
N PRO A 149 -4.11 -3.91 -11.39
CA PRO A 149 -3.78 -3.52 -10.03
C PRO A 149 -2.88 -4.57 -9.39
N PRO A 150 -2.01 -4.18 -8.45
CA PRO A 150 -1.08 -5.12 -7.85
C PRO A 150 -1.79 -6.33 -7.23
N PRO A 151 -1.18 -7.53 -7.36
CA PRO A 151 -1.75 -8.73 -6.76
C PRO A 151 -1.86 -8.56 -5.25
N GLY A 152 -2.92 -9.11 -4.69
CA GLY A 152 -3.17 -9.03 -3.27
C GLY A 152 -4.08 -10.18 -2.81
N PRO A 153 -4.16 -10.37 -1.49
CA PRO A 153 -4.94 -11.46 -0.89
C PRO A 153 -6.43 -11.40 -1.24
N LEU A 154 -6.96 -10.20 -1.49
CA LEU A 154 -8.31 -9.98 -2.00
C LEU A 154 -8.24 -9.11 -3.26
N LYS A 155 -9.08 -9.41 -4.25
CA LYS A 155 -9.21 -8.57 -5.45
C LYS A 155 -9.67 -7.16 -5.04
N PRO A 156 -9.00 -6.09 -5.51
CA PRO A 156 -9.46 -4.73 -5.26
C PRO A 156 -10.75 -4.42 -6.02
N GLU A 157 -11.52 -3.48 -5.49
CA GLU A 157 -12.61 -2.86 -6.21
C GLU A 157 -12.04 -1.83 -7.19
N THR A 158 -12.27 -2.03 -8.49
CA THR A 158 -11.72 -1.19 -9.56
C THR A 158 -12.78 -0.29 -10.18
N TYR A 159 -12.41 0.96 -10.49
CA TYR A 159 -13.25 1.89 -11.23
C TYR A 159 -12.42 2.90 -12.02
N TRP A 160 -12.96 3.35 -13.15
CA TRP A 160 -12.27 4.28 -14.04
C TRP A 160 -12.75 5.72 -13.88
N MET A 161 -11.79 6.64 -13.89
CA MET A 161 -12.03 8.08 -13.87
C MET A 161 -11.41 8.71 -15.11
N SER A 162 -12.14 9.57 -15.82
CA SER A 162 -11.59 10.46 -16.83
C SER A 162 -11.10 11.73 -16.15
N SER A 163 -9.89 12.14 -16.47
CA SER A 163 -9.23 13.34 -15.96
C SER A 163 -8.98 14.32 -17.11
N SER A 164 -9.93 15.23 -17.34
CA SER A 164 -9.70 16.43 -18.15
C SER A 164 -9.44 17.57 -17.16
N PHE A 165 -8.18 17.99 -17.00
CA PHE A 165 -7.82 19.05 -16.04
C PHE A 165 -8.77 20.26 -16.20
N PRO A 166 -9.40 20.76 -15.13
CA PRO A 166 -9.16 20.51 -13.70
C PRO A 166 -10.07 19.46 -13.05
N THR A 167 -10.91 18.74 -13.80
CA THR A 167 -11.95 17.85 -13.25
C THR A 167 -11.64 16.36 -13.43
N MET A 168 -11.84 15.58 -12.36
CA MET A 168 -11.90 14.12 -12.43
C MET A 168 -13.35 13.64 -12.29
N GLN A 169 -13.82 12.84 -13.24
CA GLN A 169 -15.18 12.31 -13.24
C GLN A 169 -15.18 10.81 -13.53
N PRO A 170 -16.15 10.03 -12.99
CA PRO A 170 -16.30 8.62 -13.35
C PRO A 170 -16.53 8.47 -14.86
N VAL A 171 -15.83 7.53 -15.48
CA VAL A 171 -16.05 7.20 -16.90
C VAL A 171 -17.46 6.64 -17.05
N ARG A 172 -18.29 7.29 -17.87
CA ARG A 172 -19.63 6.81 -18.17
C ARG A 172 -19.56 5.52 -18.98
N GLN A 173 -20.29 4.52 -18.51
CA GLN A 173 -20.39 3.21 -19.13
C GLN A 173 -21.53 3.25 -20.16
N ASP A 174 -21.25 2.88 -21.40
CA ASP A 174 -22.22 2.78 -22.48
C ASP A 174 -21.90 1.60 -23.42
N ARG A 175 -22.52 1.55 -24.60
CA ARG A 175 -22.28 0.47 -25.58
C ARG A 175 -20.88 0.50 -26.20
N ARG A 176 -20.23 1.66 -26.21
CA ARG A 176 -18.93 1.90 -26.81
C ARG A 176 -17.81 1.81 -25.78
N VAL A 177 -18.01 2.40 -24.60
CA VAL A 177 -17.02 2.44 -23.52
C VAL A 177 -17.56 1.64 -22.34
N SER A 178 -16.89 0.53 -22.00
CA SER A 178 -17.34 -0.34 -20.92
C SER A 178 -16.17 -0.93 -20.12
N MET A 179 -16.39 -1.24 -18.85
CA MET A 179 -15.42 -1.85 -17.95
C MET A 179 -15.75 -3.34 -17.80
N GLY A 180 -14.74 -4.18 -18.02
CA GLY A 180 -14.86 -5.62 -17.81
C GLY A 180 -14.80 -6.00 -16.33
N VAL A 181 -15.19 -7.24 -16.02
CA VAL A 181 -15.08 -7.82 -14.66
C VAL A 181 -13.63 -8.01 -14.20
N ASN A 182 -12.68 -7.99 -15.13
CA ASN A 182 -11.24 -7.94 -14.90
C ASN A 182 -10.74 -6.54 -14.48
N GLY A 183 -11.56 -5.51 -14.64
CA GLY A 183 -11.20 -4.12 -14.33
C GLY A 183 -10.66 -3.31 -15.51
N ASP A 184 -10.53 -3.91 -16.69
CA ASP A 184 -10.03 -3.23 -17.88
C ASP A 184 -11.10 -2.35 -18.53
N LEU A 185 -10.68 -1.25 -19.16
CA LEU A 185 -11.57 -0.34 -19.87
C LEU A 185 -11.51 -0.60 -21.38
N TYR A 186 -12.65 -0.93 -21.95
CA TYR A 186 -12.82 -1.29 -23.36
C TYR A 186 -13.46 -0.15 -24.14
N PHE A 187 -12.88 0.17 -25.28
CA PHE A 187 -13.44 1.03 -26.31
C PHE A 187 -13.73 0.16 -27.54
N SER A 188 -14.99 0.03 -27.96
CA SER A 188 -15.33 -0.68 -29.21
C SER A 188 -14.74 0.02 -30.44
N ASN A 189 -14.69 1.35 -30.39
CA ASN A 189 -14.02 2.20 -31.35
C ASN A 189 -13.59 3.51 -30.68
N VAL A 190 -12.32 3.88 -30.87
CA VAL A 190 -11.72 5.10 -30.32
C VAL A 190 -12.12 6.30 -31.16
N LEU A 191 -12.56 7.36 -30.51
CA LEU A 191 -12.88 8.65 -31.12
C LEU A 191 -11.76 9.65 -30.83
N PHE A 192 -11.61 10.64 -31.71
CA PHE A 192 -10.65 11.72 -31.48
C PHE A 192 -10.88 12.44 -30.15
N ASN A 193 -12.15 12.63 -29.75
CA ASN A 193 -12.47 13.30 -28.49
C ASN A 193 -12.05 12.49 -27.24
N ASP A 194 -11.78 11.19 -27.39
CA ASP A 194 -11.33 10.37 -26.27
C ASP A 194 -9.89 10.74 -25.83
N SER A 195 -9.07 11.40 -26.67
CA SER A 195 -7.69 11.81 -26.31
C SER A 195 -7.63 13.06 -25.45
N VAL A 196 -8.75 13.77 -25.29
CA VAL A 196 -8.81 15.03 -24.54
C VAL A 196 -8.70 14.79 -23.02
N ALA A 197 -8.94 13.56 -22.57
CA ALA A 197 -8.88 13.19 -21.16
C ALA A 197 -7.84 12.09 -20.91
N ASP A 198 -7.15 12.17 -19.78
CA ASP A 198 -6.37 11.05 -19.26
C ASP A 198 -7.32 10.05 -18.59
N TYR A 199 -7.13 8.75 -18.83
CA TYR A 199 -7.91 7.71 -18.16
C TYR A 199 -7.14 7.19 -16.96
N CYS A 200 -7.82 7.12 -15.82
CA CYS A 200 -7.22 6.69 -14.57
C CYS A 200 -7.98 5.48 -14.00
N CYS A 201 -7.34 4.32 -13.92
CA CYS A 201 -7.89 3.21 -13.16
C CYS A 201 -7.61 3.43 -11.68
N ASN A 202 -8.64 3.33 -10.85
CA ASN A 202 -8.53 3.39 -9.40
C ASN A 202 -8.87 2.02 -8.81
N ALA A 203 -7.94 1.46 -8.05
CA ALA A 203 -8.09 0.18 -7.36
C ALA A 203 -8.12 0.39 -5.85
N ARG A 204 -9.27 0.12 -5.23
CA ARG A 204 -9.49 0.22 -3.80
C ARG A 204 -9.35 -1.15 -3.15
N PHE A 205 -8.38 -1.29 -2.26
CA PHE A 205 -8.13 -2.56 -1.58
C PHE A 205 -8.93 -2.65 -0.29
N PRO A 206 -9.81 -3.65 -0.09
CA PRO A 206 -10.73 -3.68 1.05
C PRO A 206 -10.03 -3.79 2.41
N TYR A 207 -8.80 -4.30 2.44
CA TYR A 207 -7.97 -4.44 3.63
C TYR A 207 -7.10 -3.20 3.91
N LYS A 208 -7.22 -2.13 3.12
CA LYS A 208 -6.52 -0.86 3.29
C LYS A 208 -7.46 0.32 3.06
N ASN A 209 -7.30 1.41 3.80
CA ASN A 209 -7.90 2.70 3.44
C ASN A 209 -7.03 3.40 2.37
N HIS A 210 -6.75 2.70 1.27
CA HIS A 210 -5.85 3.20 0.23
C HIS A 210 -6.36 2.82 -1.16
N THR A 211 -6.28 3.80 -2.06
CA THR A 211 -6.66 3.66 -3.47
C THR A 211 -5.43 3.89 -4.31
N ILE A 212 -5.12 2.90 -5.14
CA ILE A 212 -4.05 2.96 -6.13
C ILE A 212 -4.63 3.56 -7.42
N THR A 213 -3.95 4.52 -8.02
CA THR A 213 -4.34 5.10 -9.31
C THR A 213 -3.30 4.79 -10.39
N VAL A 214 -3.67 4.03 -11.41
CA VAL A 214 -2.92 3.87 -12.67
C VAL A 214 -3.38 4.98 -13.60
N ARG A 215 -2.46 5.74 -14.20
CA ARG A 215 -2.80 6.75 -15.21
C ARG A 215 -2.34 6.28 -16.57
N VAL A 216 -3.27 6.27 -17.51
CA VAL A 216 -3.02 5.96 -18.91
C VAL A 216 -3.30 7.22 -19.73
N LYS A 217 -2.29 7.67 -20.47
CA LYS A 217 -2.45 8.75 -21.44
C LYS A 217 -2.85 8.15 -22.78
N GLY A 218 -3.83 8.71 -23.47
CA GLY A 218 -4.19 8.32 -24.83
C GLY A 218 -3.70 9.39 -25.81
N GLU A 219 -2.77 9.05 -26.70
CA GLU A 219 -2.41 9.89 -27.84
C GLU A 219 -3.01 9.26 -29.12
N PHE A 220 -4.11 9.83 -29.62
CA PHE A 220 -4.83 9.28 -30.78
C PHE A 220 -4.54 10.09 -32.05
N PHE A 221 -3.95 9.43 -33.05
CA PHE A 221 -3.61 10.07 -34.32
C PHE A 221 -4.81 10.21 -35.26
N ARG A 222 -4.81 11.32 -36.03
CA ARG A 222 -5.63 11.44 -37.23
C ARG A 222 -5.02 10.58 -38.33
N ASN A 223 -5.79 9.66 -38.91
CA ASN A 223 -5.44 8.91 -40.13
C ASN A 223 -5.26 9.80 -41.39
N ILE A 224 -5.09 11.12 -41.26
CA ILE A 224 -5.04 12.06 -42.40
C ILE A 224 -3.66 12.75 -42.54
N GLU A 225 -2.83 12.83 -41.49
CA GLU A 225 -1.54 13.54 -41.63
C GLU A 225 -0.36 12.64 -42.02
N TYR A 226 -0.40 11.32 -41.71
CA TYR A 226 0.68 10.41 -42.09
C TYR A 226 0.73 10.05 -43.58
N PHE A 227 -0.37 10.19 -44.32
CA PHE A 227 -0.30 10.06 -45.78
C PHE A 227 0.52 11.20 -46.40
N MET A 228 0.50 12.40 -45.81
CA MET A 228 1.28 13.53 -46.32
C MET A 228 2.75 13.42 -45.91
N PHE A 229 3.05 13.07 -44.65
CA PHE A 229 4.45 12.93 -44.21
C PHE A 229 5.14 11.67 -44.79
N GLY A 230 4.41 10.57 -44.98
CA GLY A 230 4.92 9.36 -45.63
C GLY A 230 5.17 9.55 -47.13
N LEU A 231 4.29 10.25 -47.87
CA LEU A 231 4.56 10.58 -49.27
C LEU A 231 5.71 11.59 -49.43
N ILE A 232 5.84 12.59 -48.55
CA ILE A 232 6.93 13.58 -48.65
C ILE A 232 8.29 12.92 -48.48
N ILE A 233 8.43 11.94 -47.57
CA ILE A 233 9.67 11.18 -47.41
C ILE A 233 9.95 10.32 -48.65
N ILE A 234 8.95 9.65 -49.23
CA ILE A 234 9.13 8.82 -50.44
C ILE A 234 9.45 9.67 -51.68
N ILE A 235 8.89 10.87 -51.81
CA ILE A 235 9.19 11.78 -52.93
C ILE A 235 10.61 12.38 -52.78
N GLN A 236 11.08 12.68 -51.57
CA GLN A 236 12.44 13.16 -51.36
C GLN A 236 13.50 12.06 -51.53
N THR A 237 13.22 10.81 -51.16
CA THR A 237 14.16 9.70 -51.36
C THR A 237 14.24 9.21 -52.80
N ASN A 238 13.18 9.39 -53.60
CA ASN A 238 13.18 9.00 -55.02
C ASN A 238 13.79 10.04 -55.97
N ASN A 239 14.29 11.18 -55.46
CA ASN A 239 14.91 12.24 -56.28
C ASN A 239 16.43 12.41 -56.05
N ILE A 240 17.10 11.42 -55.43
CA ILE A 240 18.56 11.47 -55.18
C ILE A 240 19.35 10.45 -56.05
N PHE A 241 18.71 9.77 -57.01
CA PHE A 241 19.43 8.99 -58.03
C PHE A 241 18.90 9.27 -59.44
N SER A 242 19.29 10.42 -60.02
CA SER A 242 19.55 10.52 -61.47
C SER A 242 20.18 11.89 -61.82
N LEU A 243 21.51 11.97 -61.77
CA LEU A 243 22.44 12.65 -62.70
C LEU A 243 23.85 12.67 -62.10
#